data_AF-A0A920J376-F1
#
_entry.id   AF-A0A920J376-F1
#
_cell.length_a   1.000
_cell.length_b   1.000
_cell.length_c   1.000
_cell.angle_alpha   90.00
_cell.angle_beta   90.00
_cell.angle_gamma   90.00
#
_symmetry.space_group_name_H-M   'P 1'
#
loop_
_entity.id
_entity.type
_entity.pdbx_description
1 polymer ?
#
loop_
_entity_poly.entity_id
_entity_poly.type
_entity_poly.pdbx_seq_one_letter_code
_entity_poly.pdbx_strand_id
1 'polypeptide(L)'
;MNSHLFSARIYGKGFPEIRKLAFHKKITSTAEKLLGVDTIRIWHDQALIKEPGGRETDIHHEKPYWPIKENKTITAWIPLVEINENNGQLGFFPGSHLDENERFINIFSGKVSTEELSEVTQINEIQPNTLV
;
A
#
# COMPACT_ATOMS: atom_id res chain seq x y z
N MET A 1 28.15 -8.25 -4.19
CA MET A 1 26.98 -9.09 -4.54
C MET A 1 26.39 -9.58 -3.21
N ASN A 2 25.60 -8.76 -2.52
CA ASN A 2 25.08 -9.09 -1.19
C ASN A 2 23.60 -9.42 -1.33
N SER A 3 23.29 -10.68 -1.66
CA SER A 3 21.93 -11.21 -1.54
C SER A 3 21.74 -11.76 -0.13
N HIS A 4 21.28 -10.93 0.79
CA HIS A 4 20.67 -11.43 2.01
C HIS A 4 19.27 -11.97 1.64
N LEU A 5 19.08 -13.27 1.87
CA LEU A 5 17.78 -13.93 1.74
C LEU A 5 16.82 -13.33 2.77
N PHE A 6 15.74 -12.74 2.30
CA PHE A 6 14.52 -12.55 3.07
C PHE A 6 13.35 -13.05 2.23
N SER A 7 12.67 -14.07 2.74
CA SER A 7 11.43 -14.61 2.20
C SER A 7 10.28 -13.91 2.93
N ALA A 8 9.59 -13.01 2.25
CA ALA A 8 8.29 -12.55 2.69
C ALA A 8 7.18 -13.40 2.05
N ARG A 9 6.11 -13.60 2.82
CA ARG A 9 5.09 -14.65 2.63
C ARG A 9 4.22 -14.28 1.42
N ILE A 10 4.53 -14.88 0.28
CA ILE A 10 3.72 -14.82 -0.94
C ILE A 10 2.48 -15.71 -0.71
N TYR A 11 1.27 -15.15 -0.58
CA TYR A 11 0.05 -15.95 -0.57
C TYR A 11 -0.14 -16.70 -1.90
N GLY A 12 0.48 -16.23 -2.97
CA GLY A 12 0.60 -16.90 -4.27
C GLY A 12 1.38 -18.22 -4.33
N LYS A 13 2.00 -18.74 -3.24
CA LYS A 13 2.63 -20.09 -3.30
C LYS A 13 1.60 -21.19 -3.58
N GLY A 14 0.34 -20.97 -3.24
CA GLY A 14 -0.78 -21.87 -3.58
C GLY A 14 -1.56 -21.50 -4.84
N PHE A 15 -1.30 -20.33 -5.44
CA PHE A 15 -2.12 -19.78 -6.52
C PHE A 15 -1.24 -19.28 -7.68
N PRO A 16 -0.94 -20.14 -8.68
CA PRO A 16 -0.04 -19.80 -9.79
C PRO A 16 -0.46 -18.55 -10.57
N GLU A 17 -1.76 -18.31 -10.72
CA GLU A 17 -2.27 -17.14 -11.46
C GLU A 17 -1.99 -15.83 -10.72
N ILE A 18 -2.10 -15.81 -9.39
CA ILE A 18 -1.73 -14.65 -8.57
C ILE A 18 -0.23 -14.39 -8.67
N ARG A 19 0.58 -15.45 -8.66
CA ARG A 19 2.03 -15.31 -8.90
C ARG A 19 2.32 -14.71 -10.28
N LYS A 20 1.63 -15.15 -11.34
CA LYS A 20 1.81 -14.55 -12.68
C LYS A 20 1.45 -13.07 -12.70
N LEU A 21 0.36 -12.68 -12.03
CA LEU A 21 -0.04 -11.28 -11.91
C LEU A 21 1.00 -10.45 -11.15
N ALA A 22 1.43 -10.92 -9.98
CA ALA A 22 2.42 -10.22 -9.15
C ALA A 22 3.74 -9.96 -9.89
N PHE A 23 4.17 -10.91 -10.73
CA PHE A 23 5.39 -10.81 -11.54
C PHE A 23 5.14 -10.30 -12.97
N HIS A 24 3.94 -9.80 -13.28
CA HIS A 24 3.61 -9.38 -14.63
C HIS A 24 4.45 -8.17 -15.06
N LYS A 25 5.12 -8.28 -16.22
CA LYS A 25 6.12 -7.31 -16.69
C LYS A 25 5.61 -5.87 -16.73
N LYS A 26 4.35 -5.63 -17.09
CA LYS A 26 3.79 -4.27 -17.10
C LYS A 26 3.75 -3.63 -15.70
N ILE A 27 3.45 -4.42 -14.67
CA ILE A 27 3.39 -3.95 -13.29
C ILE A 27 4.80 -3.69 -12.79
N THR A 28 5.67 -4.69 -12.91
CA THR A 28 7.03 -4.61 -12.36
C THR A 28 7.88 -3.55 -13.05
N SER A 29 7.83 -3.44 -14.38
CA SER A 29 8.57 -2.39 -15.11
C SER A 29 8.02 -0.98 -14.89
N THR A 30 6.74 -0.84 -14.55
CA THR A 30 6.17 0.46 -14.16
C THR A 30 6.68 0.85 -12.77
N ALA A 31 6.66 -0.09 -11.81
CA ALA A 31 7.20 0.14 -10.48
C ALA A 31 8.71 0.47 -10.49
N GLU A 32 9.52 -0.23 -11.29
CA GLU A 32 10.95 0.07 -11.50
C GLU A 32 11.16 1.52 -11.96
N LYS A 33 10.40 1.96 -12.97
CA LYS A 33 10.47 3.33 -13.49
C LYS A 33 10.03 4.38 -12.46
N LEU A 34 8.93 4.13 -11.76
CA LEU A 34 8.42 5.05 -10.73
C LEU A 34 9.38 5.20 -9.54
N LEU A 35 10.06 4.12 -9.16
CA LEU A 35 11.07 4.14 -8.09
C LEU A 35 12.45 4.63 -8.55
N GLY A 36 12.70 4.68 -9.86
CA GLY A 36 13.99 5.01 -10.45
C GLY A 36 15.07 3.99 -10.07
N VAL A 37 14.76 2.69 -10.21
CA VAL A 37 15.67 1.57 -9.91
C VAL A 37 15.69 0.55 -11.04
N ASP A 38 16.81 -0.16 -11.19
CA ASP A 38 16.97 -1.17 -12.25
C ASP A 38 16.30 -2.51 -11.93
N THR A 39 16.01 -2.77 -10.66
CA THR A 39 15.44 -4.03 -10.20
C THR A 39 14.64 -3.81 -8.94
N ILE A 40 13.46 -4.42 -8.89
CA ILE A 40 12.64 -4.50 -7.69
C ILE A 40 12.57 -5.93 -7.15
N ARG A 41 12.28 -6.05 -5.85
CA ARG A 41 11.95 -7.31 -5.21
C ARG A 41 10.52 -7.23 -4.70
N ILE A 42 9.71 -8.24 -5.01
CA ILE A 42 8.38 -8.36 -4.42
C ILE A 42 8.55 -8.80 -2.97
N TRP A 43 8.09 -7.97 -2.05
CA TRP A 43 8.07 -8.29 -0.63
C TRP A 43 6.85 -9.16 -0.32
N HIS A 44 5.65 -8.63 -0.50
CA HIS A 44 4.42 -9.35 -0.17
C HIS A 44 3.35 -9.13 -1.25
N ASP A 45 2.41 -10.06 -1.30
CA ASP A 45 1.11 -9.87 -1.94
C ASP A 45 0.02 -10.00 -0.87
N GLN A 46 -1.14 -9.39 -1.11
CA GLN A 46 -2.30 -9.51 -0.23
C GLN A 46 -3.57 -9.41 -1.06
N ALA A 47 -4.50 -10.34 -0.84
CA ALA A 47 -5.87 -10.19 -1.32
C ALA A 47 -6.65 -9.35 -0.30
N LEU A 48 -7.29 -8.28 -0.75
CA LEU A 48 -8.15 -7.42 0.06
C LEU A 48 -9.59 -7.63 -0.38
N ILE A 49 -10.42 -8.12 0.53
CA ILE A 49 -11.85 -8.36 0.29
C ILE A 49 -12.62 -7.45 1.24
N LYS A 50 -13.50 -6.61 0.69
CA LYS A 50 -14.47 -5.82 1.45
C LYS A 50 -15.86 -6.34 1.18
N GLU A 51 -16.47 -6.92 2.20
CA GLU A 51 -17.88 -7.30 2.16
C GLU A 51 -18.78 -6.06 2.24
N PRO A 52 -20.01 -6.10 1.69
CA PRO A 52 -20.99 -5.04 1.87
C PRO A 52 -21.21 -4.69 3.34
N GLY A 53 -21.21 -3.39 3.67
CA GLY A 53 -21.30 -2.91 5.05
C GLY A 53 -20.01 -3.09 5.88
N GLY A 54 -18.92 -3.56 5.26
CA GLY A 54 -17.60 -3.60 5.85
C GLY A 54 -17.07 -2.21 6.20
N ARG A 55 -16.12 -2.17 7.14
CA ARG A 55 -15.52 -0.93 7.61
C ARG A 55 -14.63 -0.28 6.54
N GLU A 56 -14.59 1.05 6.54
CA GLU A 56 -13.56 1.80 5.83
C GLU A 56 -12.17 1.49 6.38
N THR A 57 -11.18 1.53 5.49
CA THR A 57 -9.78 1.39 5.93
C THR A 57 -9.35 2.76 6.42
N ASP A 58 -8.86 2.86 7.66
CA ASP A 58 -8.45 4.15 8.19
C ASP A 58 -7.24 4.72 7.43
N ILE A 59 -7.04 6.02 7.55
CA ILE A 59 -5.90 6.74 6.99
C ILE A 59 -4.61 6.22 7.65
N HIS A 60 -3.63 5.85 6.83
CA HIS A 60 -2.31 5.41 7.29
C HIS A 60 -1.27 5.50 6.16
N HIS A 61 0.01 5.46 6.55
CA HIS A 61 1.12 5.16 5.65
C HIS A 61 1.51 3.69 5.82
N GLU A 62 1.86 3.01 4.74
CA GLU A 62 2.16 1.57 4.81
C GLU A 62 3.51 1.25 5.48
N LYS A 63 4.53 2.11 5.32
CA LYS A 63 5.90 1.81 5.73
C LYS A 63 6.05 1.44 7.23
N PRO A 64 5.41 2.14 8.18
CA PRO A 64 5.48 1.78 9.60
C PRO A 64 5.01 0.35 9.95
N TYR A 65 4.22 -0.31 9.10
CA TYR A 65 3.73 -1.67 9.36
C TYR A 65 4.67 -2.76 8.87
N TRP A 66 5.62 -2.42 7.99
CA TRP A 66 6.46 -3.40 7.33
C TRP A 66 7.86 -3.43 7.96
N PRO A 67 8.36 -4.60 8.37
CA PRO A 67 9.73 -4.73 8.87
C PRO A 67 10.74 -4.75 7.72
N ILE A 68 10.70 -3.74 6.86
CA ILE A 68 11.60 -3.52 5.72
C ILE A 68 12.44 -2.27 5.97
N LYS A 69 13.72 -2.32 5.61
CA LYS A 69 14.67 -1.23 5.87
C LYS A 69 14.60 -0.15 4.78
N GLU A 70 14.22 -0.55 3.58
CA GLU A 70 14.26 0.27 2.38
C GLU A 70 13.15 1.33 2.40
N ASN A 71 13.50 2.58 2.07
CA ASN A 71 12.53 3.68 1.94
C ASN A 71 11.92 3.76 0.54
N LYS A 72 12.60 3.20 -0.47
CA LYS A 72 12.11 3.18 -1.87
C LYS A 72 11.20 1.98 -2.08
N THR A 73 9.98 2.10 -1.56
CA THR A 73 8.95 1.05 -1.64
C THR A 73 7.75 1.55 -2.42
N ILE A 74 7.06 0.65 -3.10
CA ILE A 74 5.83 0.97 -3.82
C ILE A 74 4.86 -0.21 -3.72
N THR A 75 3.58 0.10 -3.58
CA THR A 75 2.48 -0.86 -3.60
C THR A 75 1.67 -0.66 -4.86
N ALA A 76 1.41 -1.75 -5.57
CA ALA A 76 0.52 -1.76 -6.72
C ALA A 76 -0.82 -2.35 -6.28
N TRP A 77 -1.84 -1.50 -6.15
CA TRP A 77 -3.20 -1.93 -5.90
C TRP A 77 -3.93 -2.18 -7.21
N ILE A 78 -4.48 -3.38 -7.39
CA ILE A 78 -5.06 -3.84 -8.66
C ILE A 78 -6.50 -4.31 -8.38
N PRO A 79 -7.52 -3.55 -8.80
CA PRO A 79 -8.89 -3.98 -8.63
C PRO A 79 -9.20 -5.16 -9.54
N LEU A 80 -9.81 -6.21 -8.98
CA LEU A 80 -10.30 -7.38 -9.73
C LEU A 80 -11.78 -7.29 -10.10
N VAL A 81 -12.44 -6.24 -9.63
CA VAL A 81 -13.84 -5.87 -9.91
C VAL A 81 -13.89 -4.37 -10.18
N GLU A 82 -14.97 -3.90 -10.80
CA GLU A 82 -15.20 -2.46 -10.96
C GLU A 82 -15.30 -1.77 -9.59
N ILE A 83 -14.73 -0.57 -9.48
CA ILE A 83 -14.63 0.19 -8.23
C ILE A 83 -15.37 1.51 -8.35
N ASN A 84 -16.04 1.88 -7.27
CA ASN A 84 -16.70 3.16 -7.07
C ASN A 84 -16.62 3.58 -5.60
N GLU A 85 -17.17 4.75 -5.31
CA GLU A 85 -17.23 5.34 -3.97
C GLU A 85 -17.87 4.45 -2.89
N ASN A 86 -18.71 3.49 -3.28
CA ASN A 86 -19.48 2.66 -2.37
C ASN A 86 -18.88 1.26 -2.15
N ASN A 87 -17.82 0.87 -2.88
CA ASN A 87 -17.28 -0.49 -2.81
C ASN A 87 -15.77 -0.58 -2.54
N GLY A 88 -15.22 0.44 -1.88
CA GLY A 88 -13.84 0.41 -1.39
C GLY A 88 -12.82 1.06 -2.32
N GLN A 89 -13.20 2.17 -2.99
CA GLN A 89 -12.25 3.03 -3.67
C GLN A 89 -11.09 3.46 -2.78
N LEU A 90 -9.93 3.71 -3.40
CA LEU A 90 -8.78 4.29 -2.73
C LEU A 90 -8.82 5.81 -2.79
N GLY A 91 -8.29 6.44 -1.73
CA GLY A 91 -7.97 7.85 -1.69
C GLY A 91 -6.53 8.05 -1.24
N PHE A 92 -5.89 9.10 -1.75
CA PHE A 92 -4.52 9.47 -1.41
C PHE A 92 -4.43 10.94 -1.08
N PHE A 93 -3.54 11.32 -0.15
CA PHE A 93 -3.20 12.71 0.12
C PHE A 93 -2.01 13.11 -0.77
N PRO A 94 -2.19 13.94 -1.81
CA PRO A 94 -1.11 14.25 -2.73
C PRO A 94 0.06 14.93 -2.00
N GLY A 95 1.29 14.46 -2.26
CA GLY A 95 2.49 14.99 -1.62
C GLY A 95 2.78 14.47 -0.21
N SER A 96 1.89 13.70 0.43
CA SER A 96 2.07 13.18 1.80
C SER A 96 3.34 12.32 1.95
N HIS A 97 3.76 11.66 0.87
CA HIS A 97 4.99 10.85 0.81
C HIS A 97 6.31 11.64 0.85
N LEU A 98 6.26 12.98 0.74
CA LEU A 98 7.45 13.84 0.80
C LEU A 98 7.84 14.22 2.23
N ASP A 99 6.94 14.04 3.19
CA ASP A 99 7.20 14.28 4.61
C ASP A 99 7.72 12.99 5.26
N GLU A 100 8.97 13.05 5.72
CA GLU A 100 9.70 11.93 6.31
C GLU A 100 9.26 11.59 7.74
N ASN A 101 8.39 12.39 8.36
CA ASN A 101 7.89 12.19 9.74
C ASN A 101 6.85 11.06 9.82
N GLU A 102 7.15 9.90 9.26
CA GLU A 102 6.27 8.73 9.23
C GLU A 102 5.82 8.32 10.64
N ARG A 103 4.50 8.31 10.84
CA ARG A 103 3.89 7.93 12.12
C ARG A 103 3.16 6.60 11.98
N PHE A 104 3.38 5.72 12.94
CA PHE A 104 2.56 4.53 13.10
C PHE A 104 1.18 4.93 13.62
N ILE A 105 0.13 4.51 12.93
CA ILE A 105 -1.27 4.70 13.32
C ILE A 105 -1.85 3.33 13.63
N ASN A 106 -2.55 3.14 14.75
CA ASN A 106 -3.07 1.81 15.07
C ASN A 106 -4.41 1.52 14.36
N ILE A 107 -4.37 1.04 13.12
CA ILE A 107 -5.57 0.70 12.34
C ILE A 107 -6.23 -0.64 12.77
N PHE A 108 -5.64 -1.34 13.73
CA PHE A 108 -6.15 -2.62 14.24
C PHE A 108 -7.05 -2.46 15.47
N SER A 109 -7.03 -1.30 16.15
CA SER A 109 -7.82 -1.04 17.36
C SER A 109 -9.25 -0.56 17.10
N GLY A 110 -9.68 -0.47 15.84
CA GLY A 110 -10.99 0.06 15.47
C GLY A 110 -10.86 1.26 14.54
N LYS A 111 -11.72 2.27 14.69
CA LYS A 111 -11.66 3.53 13.93
C LYS A 111 -10.63 4.46 14.57
N VAL A 112 -9.71 4.98 13.76
CA VAL A 112 -8.71 5.98 14.20
C VAL A 112 -9.43 7.28 14.57
N SER A 113 -9.07 7.89 15.70
CA SER A 113 -9.74 9.10 16.19
C SER A 113 -9.27 10.35 15.44
N THR A 114 -10.10 11.38 15.42
CA THR A 114 -9.74 12.67 14.80
C THR A 114 -8.55 13.32 15.51
N GLU A 115 -8.42 13.12 16.82
CA GLU A 115 -7.29 13.60 17.62
C GLU A 115 -5.98 12.90 17.22
N GLU A 116 -6.01 11.60 16.94
CA GLU A 116 -4.82 10.89 16.45
C GLU A 116 -4.43 11.38 15.04
N LEU A 117 -5.42 11.65 14.18
CA LEU A 117 -5.18 12.14 12.82
C LEU A 117 -4.69 13.61 12.78
N SER A 118 -5.08 14.46 13.73
CA SER A 118 -4.63 15.86 13.75
C SER A 118 -3.13 16.01 14.05
N GLU A 119 -2.51 14.96 14.60
CA GLU A 119 -1.07 14.88 14.85
C GLU A 119 -0.29 14.36 13.63
N VAL A 120 -0.96 14.01 12.53
CA VAL A 120 -0.34 13.48 11.29
C VAL A 120 -0.03 14.64 10.34
N THR A 121 1.21 15.13 10.39
CA THR A 121 1.65 16.27 9.59
C THR A 121 1.51 16.05 8.07
N GLN A 122 1.60 14.79 7.61
CA GLN A 122 1.52 14.42 6.21
C GLN A 122 0.15 14.67 5.55
N ILE A 123 -0.89 14.91 6.34
CA ILE A 123 -2.25 15.16 5.84
C ILE A 123 -2.79 16.53 6.29
N ASN A 124 -2.04 17.28 7.10
CA ASN A 124 -2.47 18.58 7.57
C ASN A 124 -2.64 19.54 6.39
N GLU A 125 -3.82 20.14 6.29
CA GLU A 125 -4.20 21.08 5.22
C GLU A 125 -4.24 20.48 3.80
N ILE A 126 -4.07 19.17 3.65
CA ILE A 126 -4.14 18.47 2.37
C ILE A 126 -5.48 17.75 2.26
N GLN A 127 -6.20 17.96 1.16
CA GLN A 127 -7.42 17.21 0.88
C GLN A 127 -7.10 15.91 0.16
N PRO A 128 -7.77 14.79 0.50
CA PRO A 128 -7.57 13.54 -0.21
C PRO A 128 -8.12 13.65 -1.64
N ASN A 129 -7.41 13.05 -2.58
CA ASN A 129 -7.87 12.80 -3.94
C ASN A 129 -8.26 11.33 -4.07
N THR A 130 -9.49 11.08 -4.52
CA THR A 130 -9.99 9.74 -4.79
C THR A 130 -9.69 9.35 -6.22
N LEU A 131 -9.15 8.14 -6.41
CA LEU A 131 -8.93 7.59 -7.75
C LEU A 131 -10.10 6.65 -8.07
N VAL A 132 -10.82 6.99 -9.15
CA VAL A 132 -11.76 6.10 -9.85
C VAL A 132 -11.05 5.32 -10.93
#